data_AF-A0A838YU24-F1
#
_entry.id   AF-A0A838YU24-F1
#
_cell.length_a   1.000
_cell.length_b   1.000
_cell.length_c   1.000
_cell.angle_alpha   90.00
_cell.angle_beta   90.00
_cell.angle_gamma   90.00
#
_symmetry.space_group_name_H-M   'P 1'
#
loop_
_entity.id
_entity.type
_entity.pdbx_description
1 polymer ?
#
loop_
_entity_poly.entity_id
_entity_poly.type
_entity_poly.pdbx_seq_one_letter_code
_entity_poly.pdbx_strand_id
1 'polypeptide(L)'
;MLQTEWKDIDTKISEQEHEKSNLISSFPDEIKLLYDELKSQGVEIIAAYKNDTQCGCCGVSLTSSEMDSIQESKFQQCPYCQGVLV
;
A
#
# COMPACT_ATOMS: atom_id res chain seq x y z
N MET A 1 26.19 -22.58 -8.65
CA MET A 1 26.06 -21.76 -7.42
C MET A 1 25.01 -20.68 -7.65
N LEU A 2 25.24 -19.71 -8.54
CA LEU A 2 24.23 -18.68 -8.90
C LEU A 2 22.87 -19.22 -9.36
N GLN A 3 22.83 -20.22 -10.25
CA GLN A 3 21.55 -20.77 -10.75
C GLN A 3 20.62 -21.32 -9.65
N THR A 4 21.19 -21.85 -8.56
CA THR A 4 20.40 -22.37 -7.45
C THR A 4 19.79 -21.22 -6.64
N GLU A 5 20.57 -20.16 -6.38
CA GLU A 5 20.10 -18.97 -5.68
C GLU A 5 18.98 -18.25 -6.45
N TRP A 6 19.12 -18.12 -7.78
CA TRP A 6 18.06 -17.58 -8.63
C TRP A 6 16.77 -18.40 -8.55
N LYS A 7 16.88 -19.73 -8.60
CA LYS A 7 15.73 -20.63 -8.50
C LYS A 7 15.04 -20.53 -7.13
N ASP A 8 15.80 -20.38 -6.07
CA ASP A 8 15.26 -20.21 -4.72
C ASP A 8 14.54 -18.86 -4.57
N ILE A 9 15.07 -17.79 -5.18
CA ILE A 9 14.42 -16.47 -5.23
C ILE A 9 13.10 -16.56 -6.01
N ASP A 10 13.10 -17.14 -7.21
CA ASP A 10 11.89 -17.28 -8.02
C ASP A 10 10.79 -18.07 -7.29
N THR A 11 11.19 -19.14 -6.58
CA THR A 11 10.27 -19.95 -5.78
C THR A 11 9.63 -19.11 -4.67
N LYS A 12 10.44 -18.35 -3.92
CA LYS A 12 9.97 -17.48 -2.85
C LYS A 12 9.06 -16.36 -3.36
N ILE A 13 9.39 -15.76 -4.50
CA ILE A 13 8.53 -14.73 -5.13
C ILE A 13 7.16 -15.34 -5.46
N SER A 14 7.14 -16.52 -6.07
CA SER A 14 5.88 -17.19 -6.41
C SER A 14 5.04 -17.55 -5.18
N GLU A 15 5.68 -18.03 -4.11
CA GLU A 15 5.00 -18.32 -2.84
C GLU A 15 4.39 -17.05 -2.23
N GLN A 16 5.17 -15.96 -2.16
CA GLN A 16 4.71 -14.68 -1.60
C GLN A 16 3.59 -14.05 -2.42
N GLU A 17 3.64 -14.10 -3.75
CA GLU A 17 2.55 -13.59 -4.61
C GLU A 17 1.28 -14.44 -4.46
N HIS A 18 1.41 -15.76 -4.27
CA HIS A 18 0.26 -16.62 -3.99
C HIS A 18 -0.39 -16.29 -2.63
N GLU A 19 0.42 -16.16 -1.57
CA GLU A 19 -0.06 -15.78 -0.24
C GLU A 19 -0.74 -14.40 -0.25
N LYS A 20 -0.13 -13.42 -0.92
CA LYS A 20 -0.68 -12.08 -1.11
C LYS A 20 -2.03 -12.11 -1.82
N SER A 21 -2.14 -12.86 -2.92
CA SER A 21 -3.40 -13.01 -3.66
C SER A 21 -4.51 -13.61 -2.78
N ASN A 22 -4.19 -14.67 -2.03
CA ASN A 22 -5.13 -15.31 -1.10
C ASN A 22 -5.58 -14.32 -0.01
N LEU A 23 -4.65 -13.55 0.57
CA LEU A 23 -4.98 -12.55 1.58
C LEU A 23 -5.91 -11.46 1.02
N ILE A 24 -5.58 -10.88 -0.12
CA ILE A 24 -6.39 -9.84 -0.78
C ILE A 24 -7.80 -10.38 -1.09
N SER A 25 -7.92 -11.65 -1.49
CA SER A 25 -9.22 -12.26 -1.79
C SER A 25 -10.19 -12.28 -0.59
N SER A 26 -9.66 -12.26 0.63
CA SER A 26 -10.45 -12.24 1.87
C SER A 26 -11.00 -10.85 2.25
N PHE A 27 -10.53 -9.80 1.58
CA PHE A 27 -10.95 -8.43 1.86
C PHE A 27 -12.30 -8.08 1.20
N PRO A 28 -13.04 -7.11 1.77
CA PRO A 28 -14.25 -6.57 1.15
C PRO A 28 -13.99 -6.08 -0.28
N ASP A 29 -14.97 -6.21 -1.17
CA ASP A 29 -14.86 -5.83 -2.58
C ASP A 29 -14.42 -4.38 -2.77
N GLU A 30 -14.94 -3.48 -1.94
CA GLU A 30 -14.57 -2.07 -1.98
C GLU A 30 -13.07 -1.83 -1.70
N ILE A 31 -12.47 -2.60 -0.79
CA ILE A 31 -11.03 -2.49 -0.47
C ILE A 31 -10.18 -3.08 -1.60
N LYS A 32 -10.63 -4.17 -2.22
CA LYS A 32 -9.96 -4.76 -3.40
C LYS A 32 -9.93 -3.78 -4.57
N LEU A 33 -11.07 -3.13 -4.85
CA LEU A 33 -11.16 -2.10 -5.89
C LEU A 33 -10.21 -0.93 -5.62
N LEU A 34 -10.17 -0.43 -4.38
CA LEU A 34 -9.23 0.63 -3.99
C LEU A 34 -7.77 0.21 -4.17
N TYR A 35 -7.41 -1.00 -3.73
CA TYR A 35 -6.06 -1.54 -3.88
C TYR A 35 -5.66 -1.62 -5.36
N ASP A 36 -6.52 -2.17 -6.21
CA ASP A 36 -6.26 -2.32 -7.65
C ASP A 36 -6.13 -0.95 -8.34
N GLU A 37 -6.99 0.01 -7.99
CA GLU A 37 -6.92 1.39 -8.50
C GLU A 37 -5.56 2.02 -8.16
N LEU A 38 -5.17 1.98 -6.89
CA LEU A 38 -3.91 2.56 -6.43
C LEU A 38 -2.69 1.87 -7.06
N LYS A 39 -2.72 0.54 -7.23
CA LYS A 39 -1.67 -0.18 -7.95
C LYS A 39 -1.59 0.22 -9.41
N SER A 40 -2.73 0.42 -10.08
CA SER A 40 -2.76 0.88 -11.47
C SER A 40 -2.19 2.29 -11.66
N GLN A 41 -2.28 3.13 -10.63
CA GLN A 41 -1.73 4.49 -10.59
C GLN A 41 -0.23 4.53 -10.23
N GLY A 42 0.41 3.39 -9.98
CA GLY A 42 1.82 3.30 -9.64
C GLY A 42 2.14 3.54 -8.16
N VAL A 43 1.14 3.46 -7.27
CA VAL A 43 1.37 3.59 -5.83
C VAL A 43 2.02 2.30 -5.30
N GLU A 44 3.29 2.39 -4.92
CA GLU A 44 4.04 1.24 -4.42
C GLU A 44 3.60 0.87 -3.00
N ILE A 45 3.54 1.85 -2.10
CA ILE A 45 3.13 1.70 -0.70
C ILE A 45 1.67 2.12 -0.57
N ILE A 46 0.78 1.13 -0.53
CA ILE A 46 -0.67 1.34 -0.52
C ILE A 46 -1.17 1.83 0.83
N ALA A 47 -0.61 1.30 1.93
CA ALA A 47 -0.99 1.67 3.28
C ALA A 47 0.24 1.74 4.19
N ALA A 48 0.30 2.76 5.04
CA ALA A 48 1.37 2.93 6.01
C ALA A 48 0.88 3.73 7.22
N TYR A 49 1.61 3.62 8.33
CA TYR A 49 1.36 4.47 9.49
C TYR A 49 1.70 5.93 9.20
N LYS A 50 0.95 6.85 9.79
CA LYS A 50 1.38 8.25 9.89
C LYS A 50 2.60 8.37 10.82
N ASN A 51 3.60 9.13 10.39
CA ASN A 51 4.74 9.49 11.23
C ASN A 51 4.60 10.96 11.63
N ASP A 52 3.93 11.22 12.75
CA ASP A 52 3.55 12.55 13.25
C ASP A 52 2.87 13.43 12.18
N THR A 53 3.67 14.24 11.48
CA THR A 53 3.23 15.13 10.41
C THR A 53 3.72 14.67 9.04
N GLN A 54 4.01 13.38 8.84
CA GLN A 54 4.54 12.83 7.59
C GLN A 54 3.71 11.65 7.12
N CYS A 55 3.43 11.63 5.82
CA CYS A 55 2.83 10.48 5.13
C CYS A 55 3.79 9.29 5.15
N GLY A 56 3.42 8.16 5.75
CA GLY A 56 4.24 6.95 5.73
C GLY A 56 4.37 6.30 4.34
N CYS A 57 3.49 6.65 3.39
CA CYS A 57 3.52 6.07 2.04
C CYS A 57 4.50 6.79 1.10
N CYS A 58 4.59 8.12 1.16
CA CYS A 58 5.43 8.91 0.25
C CYS A 58 6.45 9.82 0.94
N GLY A 59 6.43 9.92 2.26
CA GLY A 59 7.39 10.71 3.04
C GLY A 59 7.16 12.23 2.98
N VAL A 60 6.08 12.71 2.36
CA VAL A 60 5.77 14.16 2.37
C VAL A 60 5.30 14.61 3.74
N SER A 61 5.72 15.80 4.16
CA SER A 61 5.18 16.45 5.34
C SER A 61 3.77 16.98 5.05
N LEU A 62 2.85 16.70 5.96
CA LEU A 62 1.46 17.11 5.94
C LEU A 62 1.25 18.23 6.96
N THR A 63 0.56 19.28 6.54
CA THR A 63 0.08 20.34 7.42
C THR A 63 -1.06 19.83 8.31
N SER A 64 -1.37 20.54 9.39
CA SER A 64 -2.49 20.18 10.27
C SER A 64 -3.82 20.12 9.51
N SER A 65 -4.09 21.07 8.62
CA SER A 65 -5.33 21.09 7.83
C SER A 65 -5.43 19.92 6.85
N GLU A 66 -4.32 19.48 6.27
CA GLU A 66 -4.30 18.27 5.44
C GLU A 66 -4.54 17.02 6.29
N MET A 67 -3.95 16.96 7.49
CA MET A 67 -4.20 15.87 8.42
C MET A 67 -5.66 15.77 8.84
N ASP A 68 -6.31 16.91 9.11
CA ASP A 68 -7.75 16.96 9.42
C ASP A 68 -8.58 16.46 8.22
N SER A 69 -8.25 16.93 7.01
CA SER A 69 -8.93 16.51 5.77
C SER A 69 -8.80 15.01 5.51
N ILE A 70 -7.65 14.42 5.83
CA ILE A 70 -7.39 12.98 5.70
C ILE A 70 -8.30 12.21 6.67
N GLN A 71 -8.41 12.63 7.92
CA GLN A 71 -9.25 11.97 8.92
C GLN A 71 -10.74 11.97 8.55
N GLU A 72 -11.20 12.99 7.84
CA GLU A 72 -12.58 13.09 7.37
C GLU A 72 -12.84 12.25 6.10
N SER A 73 -11.80 11.84 5.38
CA SER A 73 -11.93 11.05 4.16
C SER A 73 -12.26 9.57 4.44
N LYS A 74 -13.03 8.96 3.53
CA LYS A 74 -13.54 7.58 3.70
C LYS A 74 -12.45 6.54 3.99
N PHE A 75 -11.30 6.66 3.35
CA PHE A 75 -10.17 5.72 3.47
C PHE A 75 -8.91 6.38 4.02
N GLN A 76 -8.99 7.57 4.60
CA GLN A 76 -7.84 8.27 5.18
C GLN A 76 -6.65 8.39 4.20
N GLN A 77 -6.91 8.83 2.98
CA GLN A 77 -5.92 8.84 1.91
C GLN A 77 -5.08 10.12 1.90
N CYS A 78 -3.77 9.97 1.75
CA CYS A 78 -2.85 11.07 1.53
C CYS A 78 -3.20 11.82 0.23
N PRO A 79 -3.35 13.16 0.23
CA PRO A 79 -3.74 13.93 -0.95
C PRO A 79 -2.66 13.97 -2.05
N TYR A 80 -1.43 13.53 -1.75
CA TYR A 80 -0.30 13.58 -2.67
C TYR A 80 -0.05 12.26 -3.39
N CYS A 81 -0.20 11.13 -2.70
CA CYS A 81 0.10 9.81 -3.26
C CYS A 81 -1.09 8.85 -3.21
N GLN A 82 -2.24 9.30 -2.71
CA GLN A 82 -3.48 8.53 -2.55
C GLN A 82 -3.36 7.29 -1.65
N GLY A 83 -2.18 7.03 -1.08
CA GLY A 83 -1.96 5.95 -0.13
C GLY A 83 -2.76 6.14 1.15
N VAL A 84 -3.25 5.05 1.72
CA VAL A 84 -4.04 5.00 2.95
C VAL A 84 -3.13 5.21 4.16
N LEU A 85 -3.48 6.17 5.01
CA LEU A 85 -2.80 6.42 6.26
C LEU A 85 -3.55 5.77 7.42
N VAL A 86 -2.81 5.02 8.24
CA VAL A 86 -3.30 4.31 9.43
C VAL A 86 -2.76 4.96 10.70
#